data_AF-A0A2S8A7C3-F1
#
_entry.id   AF-A0A2S8A7C3-F1
#
_cell.length_a   1.000
_cell.length_b   1.000
_cell.length_c   1.000
_cell.angle_alpha   90.00
_cell.angle_beta   90.00
_cell.angle_gamma   90.00
#
_symmetry.space_group_name_H-M   'P 1'
#
loop_
_entity.id
_entity.type
_entity.pdbx_description
1 polymer ?
#
loop_
_entity_poly.entity_id
_entity_poly.type
_entity_poly.pdbx_seq_one_letter_code
_entity_poly.pdbx_strand_id
1 'polypeptide(L)'
;MKTAKKILIMLLALGLIMSFVSKKSEVTNEDDPKKELEHFPKAKEGMVRYVIFLDKKTNENLYQIELIPGKVMNVDCNIHSLIGKIEEKNLEGWGYTYYDFSSDGNTMSTQMACPKQENKNKYISAQSIMIRYNSKLPIVIYAPKGYEIHYKIWEAGKDKKSLEN
;
A
#
# COMPACT_ATOMS: atom_id res chain seq x y z
N MET A 1 79.51 -15.36 -1.62
CA MET A 1 80.11 -15.93 -2.85
C MET A 1 79.35 -17.17 -3.25
N LYS A 2 78.81 -17.20 -4.48
CA LYS A 2 78.64 -18.37 -5.37
C LYS A 2 77.77 -19.55 -4.83
N THR A 3 76.78 -20.11 -5.52
CA THR A 3 76.41 -20.10 -6.94
C THR A 3 75.08 -20.86 -7.11
N ALA A 4 74.17 -20.28 -7.89
CA ALA A 4 73.42 -20.89 -8.99
C ALA A 4 72.76 -22.29 -8.85
N LYS A 5 71.42 -22.26 -8.89
CA LYS A 5 70.53 -22.92 -9.87
C LYS A 5 71.03 -24.23 -10.49
N LYS A 6 70.33 -25.33 -10.18
CA LYS A 6 70.06 -26.42 -11.13
C LYS A 6 68.56 -26.68 -11.20
N ILE A 7 68.03 -26.51 -12.40
CA ILE A 7 66.67 -26.80 -12.89
C ILE A 7 66.63 -28.34 -13.07
N LEU A 8 65.55 -29.11 -12.86
CA LEU A 8 64.46 -29.31 -13.83
C LEU A 8 63.51 -30.49 -13.43
N ILE A 9 62.20 -30.27 -13.62
CA ILE A 9 61.09 -31.21 -13.98
C ILE A 9 60.28 -32.00 -12.91
N MET A 10 58.97 -31.64 -12.95
CA MET A 10 57.71 -32.39 -12.74
C MET A 10 57.46 -33.22 -11.48
N LEU A 11 56.45 -32.79 -10.72
CA LEU A 11 55.23 -33.59 -10.53
C LEU A 11 54.05 -32.67 -10.21
N LEU A 12 52.98 -32.85 -10.99
CA LEU A 12 51.68 -32.19 -10.84
C LEU A 12 51.11 -32.41 -9.43
N ALA A 13 50.71 -31.33 -8.77
CA ALA A 13 49.64 -31.37 -7.78
C ALA A 13 48.76 -30.15 -8.01
N LEU A 14 47.76 -30.37 -8.85
CA LEU A 14 46.63 -29.51 -9.13
C LEU A 14 45.82 -29.37 -7.83
N GLY A 15 45.70 -28.15 -7.31
CA GLY A 15 44.94 -27.85 -6.10
C GLY A 15 44.50 -26.40 -6.09
N LEU A 16 43.86 -25.95 -7.18
CA LEU A 16 43.14 -24.68 -7.22
C LEU A 16 41.97 -24.75 -6.22
N ILE A 17 42.16 -24.20 -5.03
CA ILE A 17 41.07 -23.85 -4.13
C ILE A 17 40.47 -22.56 -4.68
N MET A 18 39.64 -22.67 -5.72
CA MET A 18 38.79 -21.55 -6.12
C MET A 18 37.67 -21.42 -5.08
N SER A 19 37.80 -20.42 -4.23
CA SER A 19 36.73 -19.93 -3.37
C SER A 19 35.54 -19.56 -4.26
N PHE A 20 34.50 -20.40 -4.26
CA PHE A 20 33.19 -19.99 -4.75
C PHE A 20 32.68 -18.89 -3.81
N VAL A 21 32.96 -17.63 -4.14
CA VAL A 21 32.22 -16.51 -3.61
C VAL A 21 30.81 -16.65 -4.20
N SER A 22 29.88 -17.14 -3.38
CA SER A 22 28.45 -17.08 -3.68
C SER A 22 28.06 -15.61 -3.81
N LYS A 23 28.14 -15.07 -5.03
CA LYS A 23 27.55 -13.78 -5.38
C LYS A 23 26.05 -13.97 -5.18
N LYS A 24 25.53 -13.46 -4.06
CA LYS A 24 24.09 -13.38 -3.81
C LYS A 24 23.52 -12.53 -4.94
N SER A 25 22.94 -13.19 -5.93
CA SER A 25 22.21 -12.52 -7.00
C SER A 25 21.13 -11.70 -6.33
N GLU A 26 21.25 -10.37 -6.39
CA GLU A 26 20.09 -9.51 -6.22
C GLU A 26 19.10 -9.92 -7.30
N VAL A 27 18.07 -10.65 -6.89
CA VAL A 27 16.88 -10.82 -7.71
C VAL A 27 16.30 -9.42 -7.84
N THR A 28 16.59 -8.76 -8.95
CA THR A 28 15.81 -7.62 -9.41
C THR A 28 14.42 -8.17 -9.68
N ASN A 29 13.54 -8.11 -8.67
CA ASN A 29 12.12 -8.33 -8.90
C ASN A 29 11.69 -7.23 -9.88
N GLU A 30 11.38 -7.66 -11.10
CA GLU A 30 10.73 -6.83 -12.12
C GLU A 30 9.34 -6.39 -11.60
N ASP A 31 8.74 -7.16 -10.70
CA ASP A 31 7.48 -6.88 -10.02
C ASP A 31 7.66 -6.19 -8.64
N ASP A 32 8.52 -5.18 -8.49
CA ASP A 32 8.62 -4.41 -7.23
C ASP A 32 7.63 -3.22 -7.24
N PRO A 33 6.54 -3.25 -6.46
CA PRO A 33 5.53 -2.19 -6.45
C PRO A 33 6.10 -0.81 -6.06
N LYS A 34 7.25 -0.77 -5.39
CA LYS A 34 7.92 0.49 -5.03
C LYS A 34 8.46 1.23 -6.23
N LYS A 35 8.92 0.52 -7.27
CA LYS A 35 9.37 1.13 -8.52
C LYS A 35 8.21 1.75 -9.28
N GLU A 36 7.06 1.07 -9.27
CA GLU A 36 5.84 1.54 -9.92
C GLU A 36 5.33 2.87 -9.34
N LEU A 37 5.64 3.17 -8.06
CA LEU A 37 5.26 4.44 -7.42
C LEU A 37 5.84 5.67 -8.15
N GLU A 38 6.97 5.53 -8.85
CA GLU A 38 7.63 6.62 -9.57
C GLU A 38 6.77 7.18 -10.72
N HIS A 39 5.86 6.36 -11.26
CA HIS A 39 4.96 6.75 -12.35
C HIS A 39 3.77 7.58 -11.85
N PHE A 40 3.44 7.51 -10.56
CA PHE A 40 2.34 8.28 -9.98
C PHE A 40 2.77 9.72 -9.70
N PRO A 41 1.91 10.71 -9.98
CA PRO A 41 2.25 12.12 -9.77
C PRO A 41 2.60 12.39 -8.30
N LYS A 42 3.37 13.45 -8.04
CA LYS A 42 3.55 13.94 -6.67
C LYS A 42 2.26 14.62 -6.20
N ALA A 43 2.06 14.69 -4.88
CA ALA A 43 0.94 15.45 -4.33
C ALA A 43 1.03 16.92 -4.76
N LYS A 44 -0.09 17.47 -5.21
CA LYS A 44 -0.23 18.91 -5.47
C LYS A 44 -0.19 19.69 -4.15
N GLU A 45 0.02 21.00 -4.24
CA GLU A 45 -0.04 21.87 -3.06
C GLU A 45 -1.39 21.72 -2.33
N GLY A 46 -1.34 21.66 -1.00
CA GLY A 46 -2.52 21.43 -0.15
C GLY A 46 -2.99 19.97 -0.08
N MET A 47 -2.43 19.06 -0.87
CA MET A 47 -2.75 17.63 -0.87
C MET A 47 -1.62 16.80 -0.24
N VAL A 48 -1.97 15.58 0.20
CA VAL A 48 -1.07 14.56 0.71
C VAL A 48 -1.25 13.29 -0.12
N ARG A 49 -0.13 12.68 -0.54
CA ARG A 49 -0.14 11.38 -1.24
C ARG A 49 0.08 10.26 -0.24
N TYR A 50 -0.95 9.45 -0.03
CA TYR A 50 -0.90 8.22 0.74
C TYR A 50 -0.63 7.03 -0.19
N VAL A 51 0.17 6.08 0.28
CA VAL A 51 0.59 4.90 -0.49
C VAL A 51 0.46 3.68 0.39
N ILE A 52 -0.23 2.65 -0.11
CA ILE A 52 -0.34 1.35 0.54
C ILE A 52 0.37 0.31 -0.33
N PHE A 53 1.32 -0.41 0.26
CA PHE A 53 1.94 -1.59 -0.33
C PHE A 53 1.31 -2.83 0.29
N LEU A 54 0.85 -3.74 -0.55
CA LEU A 54 0.21 -4.97 -0.10
C LEU A 54 1.19 -6.15 -0.18
N ASP A 55 1.11 -7.05 0.79
CA ASP A 55 1.85 -8.30 0.75
C ASP A 55 1.27 -9.23 -0.30
N LYS A 56 2.12 -9.97 -1.01
CA LYS A 56 1.67 -10.97 -1.97
C LYS A 56 0.88 -12.10 -1.28
N LYS A 57 -0.26 -12.47 -1.85
CA LYS A 57 -1.06 -13.63 -1.41
C LYS A 57 -1.11 -14.70 -2.49
N THR A 58 -1.38 -15.94 -2.08
CA THR A 58 -1.50 -17.07 -3.02
C THR A 58 -2.70 -16.92 -3.94
N ASN A 59 -3.85 -16.46 -3.42
CA ASN A 59 -5.05 -16.19 -4.20
C ASN A 59 -5.63 -14.83 -3.79
N GLU A 60 -5.22 -13.78 -4.50
CA GLU A 60 -5.65 -12.40 -4.23
C GLU A 60 -7.12 -12.14 -4.54
N ASN A 61 -7.77 -12.98 -5.35
CA ASN A 61 -9.19 -12.82 -5.67
C ASN A 61 -10.11 -13.10 -4.48
N LEU A 62 -9.59 -13.70 -3.41
CA LEU A 62 -10.30 -13.86 -2.14
C LEU A 62 -10.25 -12.61 -1.27
N TYR A 63 -9.47 -11.60 -1.65
CA TYR A 63 -9.26 -10.41 -0.83
C TYR A 63 -9.74 -9.14 -1.54
N GLN A 64 -10.17 -8.18 -0.74
CA GLN A 64 -10.46 -6.81 -1.16
C GLN A 64 -9.90 -5.81 -0.16
N ILE A 65 -9.74 -4.57 -0.59
CA ILE A 65 -9.36 -3.45 0.26
C ILE A 65 -10.54 -2.51 0.40
N GLU A 66 -10.88 -2.14 1.62
CA GLU A 66 -11.78 -1.02 1.89
C GLU A 66 -10.94 0.21 2.17
N LEU A 67 -11.07 1.26 1.36
CA LEU A 67 -10.48 2.57 1.61
C LEU A 67 -11.45 3.43 2.40
N ILE A 68 -11.04 3.87 3.58
CA ILE A 68 -11.88 4.57 4.57
C ILE A 68 -11.26 5.95 4.83
N PRO A 69 -11.61 6.98 4.04
CA PRO A 69 -11.12 8.33 4.25
C PRO A 69 -11.85 8.98 5.42
N GLY A 70 -11.20 9.91 6.11
CA GLY A 70 -11.80 10.55 7.26
C GLY A 70 -10.92 11.60 7.90
N LYS A 71 -11.39 12.12 9.03
CA LYS A 71 -10.70 13.16 9.78
C LYS A 71 -10.98 13.01 11.27
N VAL A 72 -9.95 13.25 12.09
CA VAL A 72 -10.16 13.37 13.53
C VAL A 72 -10.83 14.71 13.82
N MET A 73 -12.03 14.66 14.41
CA MET A 73 -12.85 15.83 14.72
C MET A 73 -13.29 15.78 16.18
N ASN A 74 -13.38 16.94 16.82
CA ASN A 74 -13.95 17.08 18.16
C ASN A 74 -15.48 17.08 18.03
N VAL A 75 -16.12 15.96 18.39
CA VAL A 75 -17.56 15.76 18.19
C VAL A 75 -18.26 15.35 19.48
N ASP A 76 -19.56 15.58 19.51
CA ASP A 76 -20.43 15.24 20.63
C ASP A 76 -20.78 13.73 20.68
N CYS A 77 -21.90 13.41 21.34
CA CYS A 77 -22.39 12.04 21.49
C CYS A 77 -23.10 11.48 20.25
N ASN A 78 -23.41 12.32 19.26
CA ASN A 78 -24.10 11.88 18.06
C ASN A 78 -23.21 10.96 17.20
N ILE A 79 -23.87 10.22 16.31
CA ILE A 79 -23.17 9.50 15.25
C ILE A 79 -22.94 10.51 14.13
N HIS A 80 -21.68 10.73 13.77
CA HIS A 80 -21.27 11.64 12.71
C HIS A 80 -20.75 10.85 11.51
N SER A 81 -21.03 11.36 10.32
CA SER A 81 -20.48 10.89 9.05
C SER A 81 -19.92 12.08 8.29
N LEU A 82 -18.69 11.96 7.79
CA LEU A 82 -18.04 13.01 7.02
C LEU A 82 -18.60 13.02 5.60
N ILE A 83 -18.93 14.21 5.09
CA ILE A 83 -19.34 14.37 3.69
C ILE A 83 -18.07 14.44 2.85
N GLY A 84 -17.92 13.49 1.94
CA GLY A 84 -16.79 13.41 1.04
C GLY A 84 -16.91 12.24 0.08
N LYS A 85 -16.12 12.24 -0.98
CA LYS A 85 -16.12 11.20 -2.01
C LYS A 85 -14.70 10.81 -2.39
N ILE A 86 -14.53 9.53 -2.70
CA ILE A 86 -13.35 9.03 -3.41
C ILE A 86 -13.71 8.94 -4.89
N GLU A 87 -12.88 9.54 -5.73
CA GLU A 87 -12.94 9.40 -7.18
C GLU A 87 -11.82 8.50 -7.67
N GLU A 88 -12.17 7.51 -8.48
CA GLU A 88 -11.20 6.70 -9.21
C GLU A 88 -10.67 7.47 -10.43
N LYS A 89 -9.35 7.45 -10.62
CA LYS A 89 -8.65 8.12 -11.71
C LYS A 89 -7.74 7.14 -12.42
N ASN A 90 -7.67 7.25 -13.74
CA ASN A 90 -6.73 6.51 -14.55
C ASN A 90 -5.44 7.30 -14.72
N LEU A 91 -4.30 6.62 -14.58
CA LEU A 91 -2.98 7.15 -14.90
C LEU A 91 -2.72 6.93 -16.39
N GLU A 92 -2.86 8.01 -17.17
CA GLU A 92 -2.68 7.99 -18.62
C GLU A 92 -1.32 7.42 -19.03
N GLY A 93 -1.32 6.54 -20.03
CA GLY A 93 -0.11 5.89 -20.56
C GLY A 93 0.35 4.64 -19.79
N TRP A 94 -0.16 4.40 -18.58
CA TRP A 94 0.25 3.25 -17.75
C TRP A 94 -0.86 2.22 -17.56
N GLY A 95 -2.13 2.64 -17.65
CA GLY A 95 -3.26 1.78 -17.32
C GLY A 95 -3.39 1.48 -15.82
N TYR A 96 -2.70 2.24 -14.97
CA TYR A 96 -2.83 2.16 -13.52
C TYR A 96 -3.97 3.04 -13.03
N THR A 97 -4.46 2.70 -11.85
CA THR A 97 -5.53 3.44 -11.18
C THR A 97 -4.98 4.09 -9.92
N TYR A 98 -5.40 5.33 -9.66
CA TYR A 98 -5.21 6.00 -8.38
C TYR A 98 -6.51 6.66 -7.94
N TYR A 99 -6.53 7.18 -6.72
CA TYR A 99 -7.74 7.71 -6.10
C TYR A 99 -7.54 9.14 -5.61
N ASP A 100 -8.56 9.96 -5.78
CA ASP A 100 -8.62 11.30 -5.20
C ASP A 100 -9.76 11.36 -4.18
N PHE A 101 -9.45 11.64 -2.93
CA PHE A 101 -10.45 11.96 -1.92
C PHE A 101 -10.69 13.47 -1.85
N SER A 102 -11.96 13.86 -1.81
CA SER A 102 -12.38 15.25 -1.65
C SER A 102 -13.48 15.37 -0.58
N SER A 103 -13.38 16.40 0.25
CA SER A 103 -14.34 16.75 1.30
C SER A 103 -14.20 18.25 1.59
N ASP A 104 -15.32 18.90 1.90
CA ASP A 104 -15.37 20.27 2.40
C ASP A 104 -15.28 20.34 3.94
N GLY A 105 -15.24 19.17 4.60
CA GLY A 105 -15.18 19.05 6.07
C GLY A 105 -16.53 19.05 6.76
N ASN A 106 -17.64 19.19 6.03
CA ASN A 106 -18.98 19.12 6.59
C ASN A 106 -19.32 17.69 7.01
N THR A 107 -20.15 17.57 8.03
CA THR A 107 -20.60 16.28 8.57
C THR A 107 -22.12 16.22 8.64
N MET A 108 -22.67 15.02 8.42
CA MET A 108 -24.04 14.70 8.80
C MET A 108 -24.03 14.05 10.18
N SER A 109 -25.02 14.34 11.01
CA SER A 109 -25.14 13.71 12.33
C SER A 109 -26.56 13.31 12.67
N THR A 110 -26.71 12.37 13.61
CA THR A 110 -27.97 12.17 14.32
C THR A 110 -28.32 13.40 15.16
N GLN A 111 -29.57 13.48 15.64
CA GLN A 111 -30.08 14.58 16.48
C GLN A 111 -30.50 14.09 17.87
N MET A 112 -29.66 13.26 18.51
CA MET A 112 -29.88 12.82 19.88
C MET A 112 -29.49 13.93 20.87
N ALA A 113 -30.18 13.98 22.00
CA ALA A 113 -29.78 14.87 23.10
C ALA A 113 -28.48 14.36 23.75
N CYS A 114 -27.52 15.27 23.95
CA CYS A 114 -26.24 14.97 24.60
C CYS A 114 -26.17 15.60 26.01
N PRO A 115 -26.75 14.97 27.05
CA PRO A 115 -26.92 15.58 28.38
C PRO A 115 -25.60 15.86 29.12
N LYS A 116 -24.52 15.13 28.81
CA LYS A 116 -23.21 15.32 29.43
C LYS A 116 -22.33 16.37 28.71
N GLN A 117 -22.74 16.86 27.53
CA GLN A 117 -21.99 17.81 26.68
C GLN A 117 -20.46 17.57 26.60
N GLU A 118 -20.03 16.30 26.64
CA GLU A 118 -18.61 15.95 26.53
C GLU A 118 -18.25 15.68 25.08
N ASN A 119 -17.57 16.63 24.44
CA ASN A 119 -16.99 16.39 23.12
C ASN A 119 -15.70 15.56 23.23
N LYS A 120 -15.49 14.68 22.26
CA LYS A 120 -14.30 13.81 22.18
C LYS A 120 -13.73 13.86 20.78
N ASN A 121 -12.41 13.79 20.67
CA ASN A 121 -11.75 13.63 19.38
C ASN A 121 -12.00 12.20 18.89
N LYS A 122 -12.74 12.09 17.79
CA LYS A 122 -13.05 10.82 17.13
C LYS A 122 -12.70 10.91 15.65
N TYR A 123 -12.30 9.78 15.09
CA TYR A 123 -12.15 9.64 13.64
C TYR A 123 -13.53 9.55 13.00
N ILE A 124 -13.89 10.55 12.19
CA ILE A 124 -15.15 10.60 11.45
C ILE A 124 -14.86 10.24 10.00
N SER A 125 -15.33 9.07 9.58
CA SER A 125 -15.14 8.58 8.23
C SER A 125 -16.16 9.15 7.26
N ALA A 126 -15.74 9.36 6.01
CA ALA A 126 -16.65 9.55 4.89
C ALA A 126 -17.03 8.18 4.28
N GLN A 127 -17.77 8.21 3.18
CA GLN A 127 -18.13 7.00 2.44
C GLN A 127 -16.86 6.26 2.00
N SER A 128 -16.77 4.98 2.38
CA SER A 128 -15.70 4.09 1.95
C SER A 128 -16.00 3.48 0.57
N ILE A 129 -14.94 3.00 -0.08
CA ILE A 129 -15.06 2.21 -1.31
C ILE A 129 -14.32 0.88 -1.16
N MET A 130 -14.83 -0.14 -1.84
CA MET A 130 -14.20 -1.46 -1.94
C MET A 130 -13.44 -1.55 -3.25
N ILE A 131 -12.15 -1.89 -3.19
CA ILE A 131 -11.29 -2.05 -4.36
C ILE A 131 -10.64 -3.44 -4.34
N ARG A 132 -10.18 -3.89 -5.50
CA ARG A 132 -9.52 -5.20 -5.65
C ARG A 132 -8.18 -5.22 -4.90
N TYR A 133 -7.87 -6.37 -4.29
CA TYR A 133 -6.52 -6.65 -3.81
C TYR A 133 -5.58 -6.98 -4.97
N ASN A 134 -4.48 -6.23 -5.10
CA ASN A 134 -3.42 -6.49 -6.07
C ASN A 134 -2.07 -6.11 -5.47
N SER A 135 -1.23 -7.09 -5.13
CA SER A 135 0.08 -6.81 -4.51
C SER A 135 1.13 -6.32 -5.49
N LYS A 136 0.89 -6.40 -6.81
CA LYS A 136 1.86 -5.99 -7.83
C LYS A 136 1.93 -4.48 -8.03
N LEU A 137 0.91 -3.73 -7.60
CA LEU A 137 0.84 -2.29 -7.75
C LEU A 137 0.61 -1.63 -6.38
N PRO A 138 1.23 -0.47 -6.13
CA PRO A 138 0.88 0.33 -4.96
C PRO A 138 -0.54 0.88 -5.12
N ILE A 139 -1.30 0.93 -4.03
CA ILE A 139 -2.54 1.70 -3.99
C ILE A 139 -2.17 3.13 -3.63
N VAL A 140 -2.48 4.07 -4.51
CA VAL A 140 -2.15 5.49 -4.34
C VAL A 140 -3.43 6.29 -4.21
N ILE A 141 -3.51 7.09 -3.14
CA ILE A 141 -4.66 7.96 -2.88
C ILE A 141 -4.19 9.35 -2.42
N TYR A 142 -4.75 10.40 -3.01
CA TYR A 142 -4.50 11.78 -2.63
C TYR A 142 -5.66 12.30 -1.78
N ALA A 143 -5.35 13.01 -0.70
CA ALA A 143 -6.36 13.66 0.12
C ALA A 143 -5.89 15.06 0.56
N PRO A 144 -6.81 15.99 0.89
CA PRO A 144 -6.42 17.29 1.41
C PRO A 144 -5.64 17.14 2.72
N LYS A 145 -4.73 18.08 2.99
CA LYS A 145 -3.97 18.11 4.25
C LYS A 145 -4.91 18.12 5.46
N GLY A 146 -4.61 17.29 6.46
CA GLY A 146 -5.41 17.17 7.68
C GLY A 146 -6.56 16.15 7.60
N TYR A 147 -6.67 15.42 6.49
CA TYR A 147 -7.48 14.20 6.40
C TYR A 147 -6.56 12.98 6.42
N GLU A 148 -7.05 11.88 6.97
CA GLU A 148 -6.36 10.60 7.04
C GLU A 148 -7.07 9.58 6.15
N ILE A 149 -6.31 8.58 5.71
CA ILE A 149 -6.84 7.42 4.98
C ILE A 149 -6.55 6.18 5.80
N HIS A 150 -7.59 5.55 6.31
CA HIS A 150 -7.50 4.23 6.92
C HIS A 150 -7.89 3.19 5.87
N TYR A 151 -7.49 1.94 6.07
CA TYR A 151 -7.93 0.85 5.21
C TYR A 151 -8.16 -0.43 6.00
N LYS A 152 -8.98 -1.32 5.45
CA LYS A 152 -9.15 -2.69 5.92
C LYS A 152 -8.90 -3.66 4.78
N ILE A 153 -8.36 -4.83 5.13
CA ILE A 153 -8.29 -5.97 4.22
C ILE A 153 -9.48 -6.88 4.55
N TRP A 154 -10.31 -7.14 3.56
CA TRP A 154 -11.42 -8.07 3.64
C TRP A 154 -11.03 -9.39 3.00
N GLU A 155 -11.49 -10.50 3.57
CA GLU A 155 -11.30 -11.84 3.06
C GLU A 155 -12.65 -12.51 2.84
N ALA A 156 -12.82 -13.14 1.68
CA ALA A 156 -14.02 -13.86 1.34
C ALA A 156 -14.18 -15.11 2.21
N GLY A 157 -15.42 -15.38 2.62
CA GLY A 157 -15.77 -16.65 3.25
C GLY A 157 -15.54 -17.85 2.31
N LYS A 158 -15.50 -19.04 2.89
CA LYS A 158 -15.23 -20.29 2.14
C LYS A 158 -16.39 -20.71 1.23
N ASP A 159 -17.62 -20.33 1.58
CA ASP A 159 -18.81 -20.85 0.93
C ASP A 159 -19.27 -19.93 -0.20
N LYS A 160 -19.54 -20.53 -1.35
CA LYS A 160 -20.32 -19.91 -2.43
C LYS A 160 -21.63 -20.70 -2.58
N LYS A 161 -22.76 -20.04 -2.33
CA LYS A 161 -24.09 -20.65 -2.39
C LYS A 161 -24.85 -20.11 -3.60
N SER A 162 -25.60 -20.96 -4.29
CA SER A 162 -26.61 -20.53 -5.26
C SER A 162 -27.90 -20.15 -4.52
N LEU A 163 -28.61 -19.15 -5.03
CA LEU A 163 -29.99 -18.88 -4.60
C LEU A 163 -30.92 -19.86 -5.31
N GLU A 164 -31.89 -20.39 -4.57
CA GLU A 164 -33.00 -21.17 -5.15
C GLU A 164 -34.11 -20.18 -5.56
N ASN A 165 -34.69 -20.39 -6.74
CA ASN A 165 -35.81 -19.60 -7.28
C ASN A 165 -37.15 -20.22 -6.93
#